data_AF-A0A1B8A4P9-F1
#
_entry.id   AF-A0A1B8A4P9-F1
#
_cell.length_a   1.000
_cell.length_b   1.000
_cell.length_c   1.000
_cell.angle_alpha   90.00
_cell.angle_beta   90.00
_cell.angle_gamma   90.00
#
_symmetry.space_group_name_H-M   'P 1'
#
loop_
_entity.id
_entity.type
_entity.pdbx_description
1 polymer ?
#
loop_
_entity_poly.entity_id
_entity_poly.type
_entity_poly.pdbx_seq_one_letter_code
_entity_poly.pdbx_strand_id
1 'polypeptide(L)'
;MLPLPSTTFRNHLLKIHSVEAAGSEPNSTKKVRTSLIKEAFNKAGEIEVAKLQEREEQILRNVLNPKAAMEALVQLVTVRNLPCNCNTWPELHALLMAANYTAEELINTSHDHVQKLCSNSYAIHKDILRKKLQSSPAKLHLSADVWSAPNHKAFLGICVQFMQEGTKNPCQALLALPELPGIDGPGSHSGAEQWKLLQPVIEEYGISRQLGYITGDNHGSNDVLCRLLSHFLYGRGVAWNARHRRIRCHGHVVNLCVQAFLFMDSKEAVLEACGQI
;
A
#
# COMPACT_ATOMS: atom_id res chain seq x y z
N MET A 1 -32.74 45.98 -57.65
CA MET A 1 -33.85 45.22 -57.06
C MET A 1 -34.36 46.00 -55.86
N LEU A 2 -35.54 46.61 -55.98
CA LEU A 2 -36.15 47.44 -54.92
C LEU A 2 -36.60 46.56 -53.73
N PRO A 3 -36.53 47.06 -52.48
CA PRO A 3 -37.05 46.33 -51.32
C PRO A 3 -38.58 46.21 -51.42
N LEU A 4 -39.09 45.01 -51.17
CA LEU A 4 -40.53 44.75 -51.21
C LEU A 4 -41.25 45.45 -50.05
N PRO A 5 -42.47 45.96 -50.28
CA PRO A 5 -43.21 46.71 -49.29
C PRO A 5 -43.60 45.86 -48.07
N SER A 6 -43.71 46.51 -46.90
CA SER A 6 -44.06 45.87 -45.63
C SER A 6 -45.46 45.24 -45.67
N THR A 7 -45.73 44.31 -44.75
CA THR A 7 -47.05 43.67 -44.59
C THR A 7 -48.18 44.68 -44.43
N THR A 8 -47.91 45.83 -43.78
CA THR A 8 -48.85 46.94 -43.64
C THR A 8 -49.25 47.54 -44.99
N PHE A 9 -48.30 47.70 -45.91
CA PHE A 9 -48.56 48.26 -47.24
C PHE A 9 -49.35 47.29 -48.14
N ARG A 10 -49.10 45.98 -48.03
CA ARG A 10 -49.90 44.97 -48.75
C ARG A 10 -51.35 44.95 -48.28
N ASN A 11 -51.57 45.05 -46.96
CA ASN A 11 -52.92 45.12 -46.40
C ASN A 11 -53.68 46.39 -46.84
N HIS A 12 -52.98 47.52 -47.00
CA HIS A 12 -53.56 48.76 -47.53
C HIS A 12 -53.99 48.60 -49.00
N LEU A 13 -53.12 48.02 -49.84
CA LEU A 13 -53.43 47.74 -51.25
C LEU A 13 -54.64 46.81 -51.42
N LEU A 14 -54.78 45.81 -50.55
CA LEU A 14 -55.92 44.91 -50.59
C LEU A 14 -57.22 45.59 -50.14
N LYS A 15 -57.19 46.39 -49.08
CA LYS A 15 -58.40 47.03 -48.53
C LYS A 15 -58.91 48.23 -49.33
N ILE A 16 -58.00 49.06 -49.83
CA ILE A 16 -58.36 50.33 -50.47
C ILE A 16 -58.41 50.19 -51.99
N HIS A 17 -57.54 49.35 -52.55
CA HIS A 17 -57.39 49.23 -54.00
C HIS A 17 -57.82 47.87 -54.55
N SER A 18 -58.26 46.92 -53.70
CA SER A 18 -58.65 45.56 -54.09
C SER A 18 -57.57 44.82 -54.90
N VAL A 19 -56.29 45.18 -54.70
CA VAL A 19 -55.14 44.55 -55.36
C VAL A 19 -54.50 43.55 -54.42
N GLU A 20 -54.55 42.27 -54.79
CA GLU A 20 -53.93 41.19 -54.04
C GLU A 20 -52.46 41.03 -54.45
N ALA A 21 -51.56 41.61 -53.65
CA ALA A 21 -50.12 41.44 -53.85
C ALA A 21 -49.68 40.07 -53.31
N ALA A 22 -49.52 39.09 -54.21
CA ALA A 22 -49.09 37.74 -53.87
C ALA A 22 -47.84 37.75 -52.98
N GLY A 23 -47.94 37.16 -51.78
CA GLY A 23 -46.77 36.89 -50.96
C GLY A 23 -45.90 35.87 -51.67
N SER A 24 -44.66 36.22 -52.01
CA SER A 24 -43.73 35.23 -52.52
C SER A 24 -43.50 34.18 -51.44
N GLU A 25 -43.93 32.93 -51.66
CA GLU A 25 -43.36 31.81 -50.92
C GLU A 25 -41.83 31.91 -51.00
N PRO A 26 -41.10 31.62 -49.91
CA PRO A 26 -39.65 31.73 -49.96
C PRO A 26 -39.13 30.80 -51.06
N ASN A 27 -38.60 31.41 -52.13
CA ASN A 27 -38.01 30.71 -53.27
C ASN A 27 -37.03 29.64 -52.76
N SER A 28 -36.95 28.49 -53.42
CA SER A 28 -36.16 27.31 -53.00
C SER A 28 -34.75 27.68 -52.50
N THR A 29 -34.09 28.61 -53.19
CA THR A 29 -32.76 29.14 -52.84
C THR A 29 -32.71 29.85 -51.48
N LYS A 30 -33.77 30.56 -51.07
CA LYS A 30 -33.88 31.19 -49.75
C LYS A 30 -34.09 30.14 -48.65
N LYS A 31 -34.92 29.12 -48.89
CA LYS A 31 -35.11 28.01 -47.93
C LYS A 31 -33.80 27.26 -47.70
N VAL A 32 -33.08 26.93 -48.78
CA VAL A 32 -31.77 26.26 -48.75
C VAL A 32 -30.71 27.11 -48.03
N ARG A 33 -30.69 28.44 -48.27
CA ARG A 33 -29.73 29.32 -47.59
C ARG A 33 -29.99 29.41 -46.08
N THR A 34 -31.26 29.49 -45.67
CA THR A 34 -31.63 29.51 -44.25
C THR A 34 -31.32 28.18 -43.56
N SER A 35 -31.50 27.04 -44.22
CA SER A 35 -31.13 25.73 -43.66
C SER A 35 -29.63 25.58 -43.49
N LEU A 36 -28.82 26.00 -44.48
CA LEU A 36 -27.36 25.97 -44.41
C LEU A 36 -26.82 26.86 -43.28
N ILE A 37 -27.41 28.04 -43.06
CA ILE A 37 -27.03 28.92 -41.95
C ILE A 37 -27.37 28.24 -40.62
N LYS A 38 -28.55 27.61 -40.49
CA LYS A 38 -28.96 26.90 -39.27
C LYS A 38 -28.03 25.72 -38.96
N GLU A 39 -27.63 24.94 -39.97
CA GLU A 39 -26.62 23.88 -39.82
C GLU A 39 -25.26 24.43 -39.39
N ALA A 40 -24.80 25.54 -40.00
CA ALA A 40 -23.53 26.16 -39.61
C ALA A 40 -23.54 26.65 -38.16
N PHE A 41 -24.65 27.23 -37.69
CA PHE A 41 -24.81 27.62 -36.28
C PHE A 41 -24.86 26.43 -35.33
N ASN A 42 -25.60 25.36 -35.68
CA ASN A 42 -25.62 24.13 -34.87
C ASN A 42 -24.22 23.52 -34.75
N LYS A 43 -23.51 23.41 -35.88
CA LYS A 43 -22.14 22.90 -35.92
C LYS A 43 -21.17 23.76 -35.12
N ALA A 44 -21.31 25.09 -35.18
CA ALA A 44 -20.52 26.00 -34.35
C ALA A 44 -20.80 25.80 -32.85
N GLY A 45 -22.06 25.60 -32.47
CA GLY A 45 -22.46 25.29 -31.08
C GLY A 45 -21.90 23.96 -30.59
N GLU A 46 -21.94 22.90 -31.42
CA GLU A 46 -21.32 21.60 -31.10
C GLU A 46 -19.81 21.72 -30.88
N ILE A 47 -19.12 22.51 -31.72
CA ILE A 47 -17.68 22.77 -31.58
C ILE A 47 -17.38 23.53 -30.28
N GLU A 48 -18.21 24.51 -29.92
CA GLU A 48 -18.02 25.28 -28.69
C GLU A 48 -18.25 24.42 -27.44
N VAL A 49 -19.28 23.58 -27.42
CA VAL A 49 -19.53 22.61 -26.34
C VAL A 49 -18.37 21.62 -26.21
N ALA A 50 -17.89 21.06 -27.33
CA ALA A 50 -16.74 20.16 -27.33
C ALA A 50 -15.47 20.83 -26.77
N LYS A 51 -15.21 22.09 -27.12
CA LYS A 51 -14.09 22.86 -26.58
C LYS A 51 -14.22 23.14 -25.09
N LEU A 52 -15.43 23.42 -24.61
CA LEU A 52 -15.68 23.60 -23.18
C LEU A 52 -15.44 22.31 -22.41
N GLN A 53 -15.93 21.18 -22.94
CA GLN A 53 -15.72 19.86 -22.35
C GLN A 53 -14.24 19.45 -22.34
N GLU A 54 -13.51 19.66 -23.44
CA GLU A 54 -12.06 19.41 -23.50
C GLU A 54 -11.29 20.25 -22.48
N ARG A 55 -11.69 21.52 -22.30
CA ARG A 55 -11.08 22.39 -21.30
C ARG A 55 -11.38 21.92 -19.87
N GLU A 56 -12.60 21.46 -19.60
CA GLU A 56 -12.98 20.88 -18.31
C GLU A 56 -12.20 19.60 -18.02
N GLU A 57 -12.12 18.68 -18.99
CA GLU A 57 -11.32 17.45 -18.88
C GLU A 57 -9.85 17.75 -18.62
N GLN A 58 -9.28 18.76 -19.29
CA GLN A 58 -7.90 19.16 -19.05
C GLN A 58 -7.70 19.70 -17.63
N ILE A 59 -8.65 20.46 -17.09
CA ILE A 59 -8.60 20.92 -15.69
C ILE A 59 -8.65 19.72 -14.75
N LEU A 60 -9.57 18.78 -14.98
CA LEU A 60 -9.71 17.59 -14.15
C LEU A 60 -8.45 16.71 -14.17
N ARG A 61 -7.82 16.55 -15.34
CA ARG A 61 -6.52 15.85 -15.48
C ARG A 61 -5.40 16.57 -14.73
N ASN A 62 -5.37 17.90 -14.78
CA ASN A 62 -4.34 18.70 -14.12
C ASN A 62 -4.45 18.69 -12.58
N VAL A 63 -5.66 18.50 -12.04
CA VAL A 63 -5.90 18.41 -10.59
C VAL A 63 -5.50 17.03 -10.04
N LEU A 64 -5.48 15.99 -10.87
CA LEU A 64 -4.98 14.68 -10.44
C LEU A 64 -3.51 14.78 -10.03
N ASN A 65 -3.19 14.20 -8.87
CA ASN A 65 -1.83 14.02 -8.40
C ASN A 65 -1.49 12.52 -8.49
N PRO A 66 -0.87 12.05 -9.59
CA PRO A 66 -0.58 10.63 -9.79
C PRO A 66 0.31 10.05 -8.70
N LYS A 67 1.29 10.82 -8.21
CA LYS A 67 2.19 10.35 -7.16
C LYS A 67 1.46 10.09 -5.85
N ALA A 68 0.63 11.05 -5.42
CA ALA A 68 -0.17 10.90 -4.21
C ALA A 68 -1.20 9.75 -4.34
N ALA A 69 -1.80 9.60 -5.53
CA ALA A 69 -2.72 8.50 -5.80
C ALA A 69 -2.03 7.13 -5.72
N MET A 70 -0.83 6.99 -6.32
CA MET A 70 -0.06 5.74 -6.24
C MET A 70 0.37 5.43 -4.81
N GLU A 71 0.77 6.43 -4.04
CA GLU A 71 1.11 6.25 -2.63
C GLU A 71 -0.10 5.83 -1.80
N ALA A 72 -1.25 6.47 -2.03
CA ALA A 72 -2.52 6.09 -1.39
C ALA A 72 -2.95 4.66 -1.77
N LEU A 73 -2.75 4.24 -3.01
CA LEU A 73 -3.01 2.88 -3.46
C LEU A 73 -2.10 1.87 -2.73
N VAL A 74 -0.80 2.14 -2.63
CA VAL A 74 0.12 1.29 -1.87
C VAL A 74 -0.29 1.20 -0.40
N GLN A 75 -0.65 2.32 0.23
CA GLN A 75 -1.13 2.33 1.60
C GLN A 75 -2.43 1.53 1.75
N LEU A 76 -3.38 1.68 0.84
CA LEU A 76 -4.63 0.92 0.85
C LEU A 76 -4.35 -0.59 0.79
N VAL A 77 -3.50 -1.01 -0.15
CA VAL A 77 -3.14 -2.41 -0.34
C VAL A 77 -2.43 -2.98 0.88
N THR A 78 -1.44 -2.27 1.41
CA THR A 78 -0.60 -2.75 2.51
C THR A 78 -1.31 -2.68 3.88
N VAL A 79 -2.07 -1.63 4.17
CA VAL A 79 -2.75 -1.44 5.46
C VAL A 79 -4.00 -2.31 5.56
N ARG A 80 -4.69 -2.54 4.43
CA ARG A 80 -5.93 -3.34 4.39
C ARG A 80 -5.70 -4.78 3.94
N ASN A 81 -4.45 -5.19 3.73
CA ASN A 81 -4.08 -6.52 3.25
C ASN A 81 -4.86 -6.94 1.98
N LEU A 82 -4.98 -6.02 1.01
CA LEU A 82 -5.65 -6.32 -0.26
C LEU A 82 -4.71 -7.09 -1.20
N PRO A 83 -5.24 -7.93 -2.09
CA PRO A 83 -4.43 -8.56 -3.12
C PRO A 83 -3.92 -7.54 -4.13
N CYS A 84 -2.71 -7.78 -4.65
CA CYS A 84 -2.07 -6.87 -5.61
C CYS A 84 -2.83 -6.72 -6.94
N ASN A 85 -3.77 -7.63 -7.25
CA ASN A 85 -4.62 -7.52 -8.43
C ASN A 85 -5.80 -6.55 -8.24
N CYS A 86 -5.87 -5.79 -7.13
CA CYS A 86 -6.94 -4.83 -6.90
C CYS A 86 -7.04 -3.75 -7.98
N ASN A 87 -5.95 -3.50 -8.71
CA ASN A 87 -5.90 -2.60 -9.86
C ASN A 87 -6.74 -3.07 -11.06
N THR A 88 -7.25 -4.30 -11.07
CA THR A 88 -8.17 -4.79 -12.11
C THR A 88 -9.62 -4.82 -11.66
N TRP A 89 -9.91 -4.43 -10.42
CA TRP A 89 -11.26 -4.51 -9.85
C TRP A 89 -12.19 -3.42 -10.41
N PRO A 90 -13.32 -3.78 -11.05
CA PRO A 90 -14.27 -2.81 -11.57
C PRO A 90 -14.77 -1.82 -10.51
N GLU A 91 -14.91 -2.26 -9.25
CA GLU A 91 -15.38 -1.44 -8.13
C GLU A 91 -14.37 -0.34 -7.76
N LEU A 92 -13.07 -0.65 -7.80
CA LEU A 92 -12.02 0.34 -7.53
C LEU A 92 -11.99 1.39 -8.66
N HIS A 93 -12.07 0.94 -9.91
CA HIS A 93 -12.16 1.84 -11.06
C HIS A 93 -13.42 2.70 -11.01
N ALA A 94 -14.59 2.12 -10.74
CA ALA A 94 -15.84 2.85 -10.60
C ALA A 94 -15.76 3.92 -9.49
N LEU A 95 -15.14 3.61 -8.35
CA LEU A 95 -14.93 4.57 -7.27
C LEU A 95 -14.05 5.75 -7.70
N LEU A 96 -12.94 5.47 -8.40
CA LEU A 96 -12.03 6.52 -8.91
C LEU A 96 -12.71 7.39 -9.96
N MET A 97 -13.45 6.77 -10.89
CA MET A 97 -14.18 7.47 -11.94
C MET A 97 -15.36 8.29 -11.40
N ALA A 98 -16.01 7.83 -10.34
CA ALA A 98 -17.04 8.60 -9.65
C ALA A 98 -16.47 9.86 -8.99
N ALA A 99 -15.22 9.83 -8.53
CA ALA A 99 -14.53 10.99 -7.99
C ALA A 99 -13.98 11.92 -9.10
N ASN A 100 -13.41 11.34 -10.16
CA ASN A 100 -12.92 12.06 -11.33
C ASN A 100 -12.93 11.13 -12.56
N TYR A 101 -13.83 11.38 -13.50
CA TYR A 101 -14.01 10.54 -14.70
C TYR A 101 -12.83 10.64 -15.69
N THR A 102 -11.87 11.53 -15.48
CA THR A 102 -10.64 11.58 -16.29
C THR A 102 -9.50 10.73 -15.73
N ALA A 103 -9.74 10.03 -14.61
CA ALA A 103 -8.75 9.21 -13.92
C ALA A 103 -8.57 7.79 -14.49
N GLU A 104 -9.13 7.50 -15.68
CA GLU A 104 -9.07 6.17 -16.29
C GLU A 104 -7.63 5.64 -16.43
N GLU A 105 -6.68 6.52 -16.78
CA GLU A 105 -5.26 6.17 -16.95
C GLU A 105 -4.45 6.25 -15.66
N LEU A 106 -5.08 6.58 -14.52
CA LEU A 106 -4.39 6.80 -13.26
C LEU A 106 -3.80 5.49 -12.71
N ILE A 107 -4.56 4.41 -12.76
CA ILE A 107 -4.13 3.08 -12.29
C ILE A 107 -3.93 2.16 -13.49
N ASN A 108 -2.69 1.70 -13.67
CA ASN A 108 -2.38 0.70 -14.69
C ASN A 108 -2.96 -0.67 -14.30
N THR A 109 -3.66 -1.32 -15.24
CA THR A 109 -4.29 -2.65 -15.06
C THR A 109 -3.34 -3.83 -15.19
N SER A 110 -2.05 -3.59 -15.49
CA SER A 110 -1.03 -4.63 -15.54
C SER A 110 -0.91 -5.35 -14.19
N HIS A 111 -0.90 -6.68 -14.24
CA HIS A 111 -0.91 -7.56 -13.07
C HIS A 111 0.24 -7.28 -12.09
N ASP A 112 1.41 -6.85 -12.58
CA ASP A 112 2.59 -6.63 -11.75
C ASP A 112 2.72 -5.20 -11.21
N HIS A 113 1.83 -4.29 -11.62
CA HIS A 113 2.02 -2.87 -11.36
C HIS A 113 2.01 -2.56 -9.86
N VAL A 114 0.95 -2.98 -9.15
CA VAL A 114 0.81 -2.78 -7.71
C VAL A 114 1.90 -3.51 -6.95
N GLN A 115 2.27 -4.72 -7.37
CA GLN A 115 3.35 -5.48 -6.73
C GLN A 115 4.69 -4.73 -6.81
N LYS A 116 5.02 -4.16 -7.98
CA LYS A 116 6.22 -3.32 -8.15
C LYS A 116 6.16 -2.06 -7.29
N LEU A 117 5.02 -1.38 -7.22
CA LEU A 117 4.83 -0.22 -6.35
C LEU A 117 5.04 -0.56 -4.87
N CYS A 118 4.44 -1.65 -4.39
CA CYS A 118 4.62 -2.13 -3.02
C CYS A 118 6.09 -2.51 -2.75
N SER A 119 6.76 -3.15 -3.71
CA SER A 119 8.17 -3.56 -3.57
C SER A 119 9.11 -2.36 -3.48
N ASN A 120 8.89 -1.35 -4.32
CA ASN A 120 9.63 -0.08 -4.28
C ASN A 120 9.37 0.67 -2.97
N SER A 121 8.11 0.75 -2.55
CA SER A 121 7.74 1.37 -1.26
C SER A 121 8.40 0.65 -0.09
N TYR A 122 8.41 -0.68 -0.09
CA TYR A 122 9.10 -1.48 0.91
C TYR A 122 10.60 -1.16 0.96
N ALA A 123 11.29 -1.10 -0.18
CA ALA A 123 12.72 -0.79 -0.22
C ALA A 123 13.02 0.60 0.39
N ILE A 124 12.19 1.61 0.08
CA ILE A 124 12.31 2.96 0.64
C ILE A 124 12.10 2.94 2.15
N HIS A 125 11.00 2.35 2.62
CA HIS A 125 10.67 2.31 4.05
C HIS A 125 11.66 1.47 4.86
N LYS A 126 12.22 0.42 4.27
CA LYS A 126 13.30 -0.37 4.86
C LYS A 126 14.55 0.46 5.11
N ASP A 127 14.96 1.29 4.15
CA ASP A 127 16.11 2.19 4.33
C ASP A 127 15.84 3.29 5.37
N ILE A 128 14.61 3.83 5.41
CA ILE A 128 14.18 4.75 6.46
C ILE A 128 14.29 4.09 7.83
N LEU A 129 13.77 2.86 7.97
CA LEU A 129 13.85 2.10 9.22
C LEU A 129 15.32 1.82 9.59
N ARG A 130 16.15 1.39 8.64
CA ARG A 130 17.60 1.20 8.84
C ARG A 130 18.24 2.44 9.46
N LYS A 131 18.01 3.62 8.88
CA LYS A 131 18.54 4.89 9.41
C LYS A 131 18.04 5.19 10.82
N LYS A 132 16.76 4.92 11.11
CA LYS A 132 16.19 5.08 12.46
C LYS A 132 16.85 4.14 13.49
N LEU A 133 17.08 2.89 13.13
CA LEU A 133 17.72 1.92 14.02
C LEU A 133 19.17 2.32 14.30
N GLN A 134 19.92 2.70 13.27
CA GLN A 134 21.31 3.13 13.39
C GLN A 134 21.49 4.41 14.20
N SER A 135 20.46 5.27 14.24
CA SER A 135 20.44 6.51 15.04
C SER A 135 19.80 6.34 16.43
N SER A 136 19.38 5.12 16.80
CA SER A 136 18.79 4.88 18.12
C SER A 136 19.75 5.30 19.24
N PRO A 137 19.30 6.14 20.22
CA PRO A 137 20.14 6.56 21.34
C PRO A 137 20.36 5.43 22.36
N ALA A 138 19.57 4.36 22.29
CA ALA A 138 19.66 3.19 23.14
C ALA A 138 20.04 1.93 22.34
N LYS A 139 20.39 0.86 23.07
CA LYS A 139 20.60 -0.46 22.47
C LYS A 139 19.31 -0.97 21.82
N LEU A 140 19.49 -1.76 20.76
CA LEU A 140 18.42 -2.40 20.01
C LEU A 140 18.18 -3.79 20.58
N HIS A 141 16.94 -4.09 20.95
CA HIS A 141 16.57 -5.39 21.47
C HIS A 141 15.85 -6.16 20.37
N LEU A 142 16.12 -7.45 20.24
CA LEU A 142 15.47 -8.30 19.25
C LEU A 142 14.49 -9.25 19.92
N SER A 143 13.43 -9.60 19.22
CA SER A 143 12.66 -10.79 19.51
C SER A 143 12.63 -11.69 18.28
N ALA A 144 12.93 -12.97 18.48
CA ALA A 144 12.94 -14.00 17.46
C ALA A 144 11.95 -15.08 17.86
N ASP A 145 10.97 -15.34 16.99
CA ASP A 145 9.92 -16.33 17.24
C ASP A 145 9.71 -17.21 16.02
N VAL A 146 9.55 -18.51 16.26
CA VAL A 146 9.40 -19.50 15.21
C VAL A 146 8.06 -20.17 15.35
N TRP A 147 7.30 -20.21 14.25
CA TRP A 147 6.04 -20.94 14.21
C TRP A 147 5.90 -21.71 12.91
N SER A 148 5.12 -22.80 12.99
CA SER A 148 4.68 -23.57 11.85
C SER A 148 3.28 -23.13 11.46
N ALA A 149 3.10 -22.76 10.20
CA ALA A 149 1.82 -22.43 9.60
C ALA A 149 1.11 -23.71 9.12
N PRO A 150 -0.23 -23.70 8.99
CA PRO A 150 -1.02 -24.87 8.59
C PRO A 150 -0.67 -25.46 7.22
N ASN A 151 0.06 -24.73 6.38
CA ASN A 151 0.47 -25.14 5.04
C ASN A 151 1.85 -25.84 5.02
N HIS A 152 2.28 -26.44 6.13
CA HIS A 152 3.59 -27.09 6.28
C HIS A 152 4.76 -26.14 5.97
N LYS A 153 4.60 -24.85 6.25
CA LYS A 153 5.68 -23.85 6.19
C LYS A 153 6.00 -23.31 7.57
N ALA A 154 7.29 -23.14 7.86
CA ALA A 154 7.73 -22.50 9.08
C ALA A 154 8.21 -21.09 8.77
N PHE A 155 8.05 -20.20 9.72
CA PHE A 155 8.52 -18.83 9.61
C PHE A 155 9.30 -18.43 10.85
N LEU A 156 10.28 -17.56 10.66
CA LEU A 156 11.00 -16.90 11.73
C LEU A 156 10.62 -15.42 11.72
N GLY A 157 9.83 -14.98 12.70
CA GLY A 157 9.56 -13.57 12.92
C GLY A 157 10.73 -12.91 13.64
N ILE A 158 11.32 -11.88 13.04
CA ILE A 158 12.42 -11.10 13.63
C ILE A 158 11.91 -9.68 13.86
N CYS A 159 11.65 -9.32 15.09
CA CYS A 159 11.28 -7.95 15.47
C CYS A 159 12.41 -7.25 16.22
N VAL A 160 12.40 -5.93 16.16
CA VAL A 160 13.29 -5.06 16.93
C VAL A 160 12.47 -4.12 17.80
N GLN A 161 12.93 -3.93 19.03
CA GLN A 161 12.52 -2.86 19.93
C GLN A 161 13.65 -1.84 20.06
N PHE A 162 13.33 -0.56 19.89
CA PHE A 162 14.30 0.53 19.85
C PHE A 162 13.73 1.83 20.40
N MET A 163 14.59 2.80 20.70
CA MET A 163 14.17 4.16 21.05
C MET A 163 14.34 5.05 19.83
N GLN A 164 13.35 5.89 19.54
CA GLN A 164 13.48 6.92 18.53
C GLN A 164 13.81 8.25 19.21
N GLU A 165 14.70 9.04 18.60
CA GLU A 165 15.01 10.37 19.12
C GLU A 165 13.73 11.22 19.24
N GLY A 166 13.58 11.90 20.38
CA GLY A 166 12.39 12.69 20.69
C GLY A 166 11.16 11.91 21.13
N THR A 167 11.18 10.56 21.12
CA THR A 167 10.08 9.75 21.65
C THR A 167 10.35 9.29 23.08
N LYS A 168 9.32 9.35 23.93
CA LYS A 168 9.39 8.83 25.31
C LYS A 168 9.15 7.32 25.39
N ASN A 169 8.46 6.77 24.39
CA ASN A 169 8.07 5.36 24.38
C ASN A 169 8.96 4.56 23.43
N PRO A 170 9.23 3.28 23.77
CA PRO A 170 9.90 2.36 22.86
C PRO A 170 9.05 2.11 21.61
N CYS A 171 9.72 2.06 20.48
CA CYS A 171 9.16 1.67 19.19
C CYS A 171 9.43 0.20 18.93
N GLN A 172 8.56 -0.43 18.15
CA GLN A 172 8.76 -1.80 17.65
C GLN A 172 8.58 -1.84 16.13
N ALA A 173 9.38 -2.66 15.46
CA ALA A 173 9.22 -2.96 14.04
C ALA A 173 9.52 -4.42 13.74
N LEU A 174 8.84 -4.99 12.74
CA LEU A 174 9.20 -6.26 12.12
C LEU A 174 10.35 -6.01 11.14
N LEU A 175 11.51 -6.63 11.36
CA LEU A 175 12.67 -6.50 10.48
C LEU A 175 12.58 -7.44 9.29
N ALA A 176 12.14 -8.68 9.54
CA ALA A 176 12.05 -9.72 8.54
C ALA A 176 11.08 -10.83 8.99
N LEU A 177 10.49 -11.49 8.00
CA LEU A 177 9.67 -12.69 8.16
C LEU A 177 10.07 -13.76 7.14
N PRO A 178 11.30 -14.30 7.20
CA PRO A 178 11.74 -15.35 6.29
C PRO A 178 11.04 -16.68 6.56
N GLU A 179 10.80 -17.43 5.48
CA GLU A 179 10.46 -18.85 5.57
C GLU A 179 11.66 -19.62 6.11
N LEU A 180 11.43 -20.46 7.12
CA LEU A 180 12.41 -21.35 7.69
C LEU A 180 12.35 -22.69 6.95
N PRO A 181 13.40 -23.07 6.19
CA PRO A 181 13.37 -24.29 5.39
C PRO A 181 13.34 -25.54 6.28
N GLY A 182 12.54 -26.52 5.85
CA GLY A 182 12.66 -27.91 6.32
C GLY A 182 11.89 -28.27 7.58
N ILE A 183 10.59 -27.97 7.71
CA ILE A 183 9.73 -28.52 8.79
C ILE A 183 9.92 -30.03 8.95
N ASP A 184 9.97 -30.77 7.83
CA ASP A 184 10.00 -32.24 7.84
C ASP A 184 11.41 -32.84 7.75
N GLY A 185 12.46 -32.04 7.94
CA GLY A 185 13.87 -32.46 7.81
C GLY A 185 14.64 -32.56 9.13
N PRO A 186 15.73 -33.36 9.20
CA PRO A 186 16.64 -33.35 10.35
C PRO A 186 17.23 -31.95 10.58
N GLY A 187 17.16 -31.43 11.81
CA GLY A 187 17.65 -30.08 12.13
C GLY A 187 16.62 -28.96 11.91
N SER A 188 15.37 -29.32 11.58
CA SER A 188 14.24 -28.39 11.56
C SER A 188 14.16 -27.55 12.84
N HIS A 189 13.85 -26.26 12.70
CA HIS A 189 13.74 -25.32 13.83
C HIS A 189 15.03 -25.15 14.67
N SER A 190 16.17 -25.70 14.25
CA SER A 190 17.42 -25.55 15.01
C SER A 190 17.89 -24.10 15.06
N GLY A 191 18.60 -23.75 16.13
CA GLY A 191 19.17 -22.40 16.26
C GLY A 191 20.19 -22.07 15.17
N ALA A 192 20.80 -23.07 14.54
CA ALA A 192 21.70 -22.89 13.41
C ALA A 192 20.96 -22.46 12.14
N GLU A 193 19.81 -23.06 11.83
CA GLU A 193 18.98 -22.62 10.70
C GLU A 193 18.38 -21.24 10.96
N GLN A 194 17.93 -20.96 12.18
CA GLN A 194 17.49 -19.62 12.57
C GLN A 194 18.61 -18.58 12.40
N TRP A 195 19.85 -18.94 12.75
CA TRP A 195 21.01 -18.05 12.60
C TRP A 195 21.29 -17.70 11.14
N LYS A 196 21.19 -18.65 10.20
CA LYS A 196 21.35 -18.39 8.76
C LYS A 196 20.39 -17.32 8.25
N LEU A 197 19.22 -17.20 8.86
CA LEU A 197 18.21 -16.19 8.53
C LEU A 197 18.41 -14.88 9.30
N LEU A 198 18.81 -14.93 10.57
CA LEU A 198 19.01 -13.74 11.40
C LEU A 198 20.27 -12.96 11.03
N GLN A 199 21.37 -13.64 10.69
CA GLN A 199 22.64 -12.99 10.39
C GLN A 199 22.53 -11.97 9.24
N PRO A 200 21.98 -12.32 8.06
CA PRO A 200 21.83 -11.37 6.97
C PRO A 200 20.97 -10.15 7.35
N VAL A 201 19.95 -10.32 8.19
CA VAL A 201 19.10 -9.23 8.67
C VAL A 201 19.93 -8.25 9.52
N ILE A 202 20.72 -8.76 10.46
CA ILE A 202 21.60 -7.92 11.29
C ILE A 202 22.60 -7.13 10.43
N GLU A 203 23.16 -7.77 9.40
CA GLU A 203 24.12 -7.17 8.48
C GLU A 203 23.46 -6.13 7.56
N GLU A 204 22.29 -6.44 7.00
CA GLU A 204 21.57 -5.56 6.07
C GLU A 204 21.05 -4.29 6.75
N TYR A 205 20.64 -4.37 8.02
CA TYR A 205 20.29 -3.20 8.81
C TYR A 205 21.52 -2.50 9.43
N GLY A 206 22.70 -3.14 9.41
CA GLY A 206 23.94 -2.56 9.94
C GLY A 206 23.92 -2.36 11.46
N ILE A 207 23.22 -3.21 12.19
CA ILE A 207 22.89 -3.00 13.62
C ILE A 207 23.77 -3.80 14.61
N SER A 208 24.79 -4.51 14.13
CA SER A 208 25.57 -5.47 14.95
C SER A 208 26.13 -4.86 16.25
N ARG A 209 26.61 -3.61 16.22
CA ARG A 209 27.24 -2.96 17.37
C ARG A 209 26.24 -2.40 18.41
N GLN A 210 24.96 -2.34 18.05
CA GLN A 210 23.90 -1.75 18.86
C GLN A 210 23.03 -2.79 19.57
N LEU A 211 23.26 -4.08 19.34
CA LEU A 211 22.43 -5.13 19.94
C LEU A 211 22.55 -5.16 21.48
N GLY A 212 21.38 -5.17 22.12
CA GLY A 212 21.17 -5.25 23.55
C GLY A 212 20.87 -6.68 23.96
N TYR A 213 19.60 -7.05 23.92
CA TYR A 213 19.11 -8.37 24.32
C TYR A 213 18.36 -9.05 23.18
N ILE A 214 18.27 -10.38 23.23
CA ILE A 214 17.40 -11.16 22.37
C ILE A 214 16.38 -11.92 23.21
N THR A 215 15.12 -11.83 22.81
CA THR A 215 13.99 -12.52 23.45
C THR A 215 13.50 -13.63 22.53
N GLY A 216 13.32 -14.83 23.06
CA GLY A 216 12.72 -15.95 22.33
C GLY A 216 11.98 -16.86 23.28
N ASP A 217 11.24 -17.85 22.77
CA ASP A 217 10.60 -18.86 23.59
C ASP A 217 11.61 -19.69 24.43
N ASN A 218 11.09 -20.54 25.32
CA ASN A 218 11.93 -21.35 26.19
C ASN A 218 12.44 -22.63 25.51
N HIS A 219 12.73 -22.59 24.22
CA HIS A 219 13.31 -23.71 23.50
C HIS A 219 14.85 -23.65 23.47
N GLY A 220 15.52 -24.80 23.55
CA GLY A 220 16.98 -24.90 23.55
C GLY A 220 17.65 -24.44 22.24
N SER A 221 16.90 -24.38 21.14
CA SER A 221 17.37 -23.81 19.88
C SER A 221 17.77 -22.34 20.04
N ASN A 222 17.08 -21.58 20.91
CA ASN A 222 17.43 -20.19 21.16
C ASN A 222 18.78 -20.04 21.90
N ASP A 223 19.21 -21.02 22.69
CA ASP A 223 20.56 -21.02 23.27
C ASP A 223 21.63 -21.17 22.19
N VAL A 224 21.40 -22.06 21.22
CA VAL A 224 22.28 -22.23 20.06
C VAL A 224 22.34 -20.92 19.25
N LEU A 225 21.19 -20.30 18.95
CA LEU A 225 21.11 -19.03 18.24
C LEU A 225 21.91 -17.93 18.95
N CYS A 226 21.74 -17.78 20.27
CA CYS A 226 22.44 -16.78 21.06
C CYS A 226 23.97 -17.01 21.07
N ARG A 227 24.43 -18.27 21.12
CA ARG A 227 25.86 -18.58 21.05
C ARG A 227 26.47 -18.22 19.70
N LEU A 228 25.75 -18.51 18.60
CA LEU A 228 26.18 -18.14 17.25
C LEU A 228 26.25 -16.61 17.08
N LEU A 229 25.23 -15.89 17.58
CA LEU A 229 25.24 -14.42 17.60
C LEU A 229 26.42 -13.87 18.42
N SER A 230 26.67 -14.42 19.61
CA SER A 230 27.78 -14.02 20.47
C SER A 230 29.13 -14.18 19.76
N HIS A 231 29.36 -15.32 19.11
CA HIS A 231 30.57 -15.59 18.33
C HIS A 231 30.72 -14.60 17.15
N PHE A 232 29.64 -14.36 16.41
CA PHE A 232 29.61 -13.42 15.30
C PHE A 232 29.94 -11.97 15.72
N LEU A 233 29.44 -11.55 16.88
CA LEU A 233 29.71 -10.23 17.46
C LEU A 233 31.12 -10.13 18.02
N TYR A 234 31.65 -11.19 18.63
CA TYR A 234 33.03 -11.25 19.09
C TYR A 234 34.02 -11.04 17.94
N GLY A 235 33.79 -11.68 16.78
CA GLY A 235 34.58 -11.44 15.56
C GLY A 235 34.53 -10.00 15.04
N ARG A 236 33.61 -9.16 15.54
CA ARG A 236 33.47 -7.73 15.22
C ARG A 236 33.91 -6.81 16.36
N GLY A 237 34.57 -7.36 17.39
CA GLY A 237 35.04 -6.62 18.56
C GLY A 237 33.93 -6.22 19.54
N VAL A 238 32.77 -6.87 19.49
CA VAL A 238 31.62 -6.58 20.37
C VAL A 238 31.51 -7.67 21.43
N ALA A 239 31.75 -7.31 22.70
CA ALA A 239 31.53 -8.21 23.83
C ALA A 239 30.03 -8.38 24.09
N TRP A 240 29.48 -9.53 23.71
CA TRP A 240 28.06 -9.86 23.89
C TRP A 240 27.92 -11.27 24.46
N ASN A 241 27.48 -11.40 25.72
CA ASN A 241 27.40 -12.68 26.41
C ASN A 241 26.05 -13.36 26.15
N ALA A 242 26.06 -14.53 25.50
CA ALA A 242 24.85 -15.27 25.12
C ALA A 242 23.93 -15.60 26.28
N ARG A 243 24.48 -15.94 27.45
CA ARG A 243 23.68 -16.33 28.63
C ARG A 243 23.02 -15.11 29.29
N HIS A 244 23.75 -14.01 29.44
CA HIS A 244 23.25 -12.81 30.11
C HIS A 244 22.35 -11.94 29.23
N ARG A 245 22.47 -12.06 27.91
CA ARG A 245 21.72 -11.24 26.94
C ARG A 245 20.53 -11.97 26.32
N ARG A 246 20.31 -13.23 26.68
CA ARG A 246 19.09 -13.99 26.34
C ARG A 246 18.01 -13.72 27.37
N ILE A 247 16.82 -13.38 26.90
CA ILE A 247 15.59 -13.27 27.69
C ILE A 247 14.62 -14.37 27.21
N ARG A 248 13.97 -15.05 28.16
CA ARG A 248 12.90 -15.99 27.84
C ARG A 248 11.57 -15.24 27.70
N CYS A 249 10.76 -15.64 26.73
CA CYS A 249 9.44 -15.07 26.51
C CYS A 249 8.56 -15.32 27.75
N HIS A 250 8.17 -14.25 28.43
CA HIS A 250 7.36 -14.35 29.64
C HIS A 250 6.00 -15.03 29.37
N GLY A 251 5.35 -14.70 28.25
CA GLY A 251 4.09 -15.34 27.86
C GLY A 251 4.23 -16.86 27.69
N HIS A 252 5.35 -17.32 27.14
CA HIS A 252 5.63 -18.74 27.00
C HIS A 252 5.86 -19.42 28.36
N VAL A 253 6.60 -18.77 29.26
CA VAL A 253 6.81 -19.27 30.64
C VAL A 253 5.48 -19.40 31.38
N VAL A 254 4.62 -18.38 31.31
CA VAL A 254 3.28 -18.43 31.93
C VAL A 254 2.44 -19.55 31.33
N ASN A 255 2.45 -19.72 30.01
CA ASN A 255 1.75 -20.83 29.36
C ASN A 255 2.24 -22.20 29.84
N LEU A 256 3.55 -22.39 29.97
CA LEU A 256 4.12 -23.63 30.50
C LEU A 256 3.69 -23.89 31.94
N CYS A 257 3.64 -22.86 32.79
CA CYS A 257 3.15 -22.99 34.16
C CYS A 257 1.67 -23.40 34.21
N VAL A 258 0.84 -22.81 33.36
CA VAL A 258 -0.58 -23.16 33.26
C VAL A 258 -0.77 -24.59 32.76
N GLN A 259 -0.01 -25.00 31.73
CA GLN A 259 -0.05 -26.38 31.23
C GLN A 259 0.40 -27.38 32.30
N ALA A 260 1.45 -27.06 33.05
CA ALA A 260 1.91 -27.87 34.17
C ALA A 260 0.82 -28.03 35.23
N PHE A 261 0.18 -26.92 35.63
CA PHE A 261 -0.88 -26.94 36.62
C PHE A 261 -2.12 -27.74 36.17
N LEU A 262 -2.52 -27.63 34.90
CA LEU A 262 -3.74 -28.27 34.40
C LEU A 262 -3.56 -29.74 34.05
N PHE A 263 -2.36 -30.16 33.63
CA PHE A 263 -2.17 -31.45 32.96
C PHE A 263 -1.02 -32.31 33.48
N MET A 264 -0.16 -31.82 34.38
CA MET A 264 0.92 -32.65 34.92
C MET A 264 0.49 -33.34 36.22
N ASP A 265 0.63 -34.67 36.24
CA ASP A 265 0.31 -35.50 37.40
C ASP A 265 1.47 -35.62 38.42
N SER A 266 2.64 -35.02 38.12
CA SER A 266 3.84 -35.09 38.95
C SER A 266 4.24 -33.72 39.51
N LYS A 267 4.48 -33.69 40.82
CA LYS A 267 4.97 -32.51 41.56
C LYS A 267 6.34 -32.06 41.06
N GLU A 268 7.20 -32.99 40.66
CA GLU A 268 8.54 -32.72 40.11
C GLU A 268 8.45 -32.01 38.77
N ALA A 269 7.53 -32.44 37.89
CA ALA A 269 7.30 -31.80 36.59
C ALA A 269 6.76 -30.37 36.74
N VAL A 270 5.88 -30.14 37.72
CA VAL A 270 5.40 -28.79 38.08
C VAL A 270 6.53 -27.92 38.61
N LEU A 271 7.38 -28.44 39.50
CA LEU A 271 8.52 -27.70 40.06
C LEU A 271 9.56 -27.35 38.98
N GLU A 272 9.81 -28.25 38.02
CA GLU A 272 10.70 -27.98 36.89
C GLU A 272 10.14 -26.88 35.99
N ALA A 273 8.84 -26.91 35.67
CA ALA A 273 8.19 -25.85 34.90
C ALA A 273 8.23 -24.49 35.62
N CYS A 274 7.96 -24.47 36.93
CA CYS A 274 8.04 -23.25 37.74
C CYS A 274 9.47 -22.74 37.92
N GLY A 275 10.49 -23.62 37.91
CA GLY A 275 11.90 -23.24 37.97
C GLY A 275 12.42 -22.54 36.70
N GLN A 276 11.60 -22.44 35.66
CA GLN A 276 11.91 -21.70 34.42
C GLN A 276 11.50 -20.21 34.49
N ILE A 277 10.80 -19.81 35.55
CA ILE A 277 10.47 -18.41 35.91
C ILE A 277 11.72 -17.69 36.42
#